data_AF-A0A7R9ISZ4-F1
#
_entry.id   AF-A0A7R9ISZ4-F1
#
_cell.length_a   1.000
_cell.length_b   1.000
_cell.length_c   1.000
_cell.angle_alpha   90.00
_cell.angle_beta   90.00
_cell.angle_gamma   90.00
#
_symmetry.space_group_name_H-M   'P 1'
#
loop_
_entity.id
_entity.type
_entity.pdbx_description
1 polymer ?
#
loop_
_entity_poly.entity_id
_entity_poly.type
_entity_poly.pdbx_seq_one_letter_code
_entity_poly.pdbx_strand_id
1 'polypeptide(L)'
;MQPPKLLLALSCVNMLIDLDPHVSWITFLSMRGYIRNLIDSLMDSDVKLISVLETAPETLGPLYIYESKMALLCRIAATRTGAELLLEQGALACLSSMQVLDRHPDIKTLYSVPAGNIIQILCSCWYYQTDTLFLLVISDSSTAASMDFYPSISSRYMQILFPALNFCDAILTSLGTKNQSCTAQVLHFLMSHNDTVNLVLHSGSPYIQLIFLKELARLTCIISRASQQ
;
A
#
# COMPACT_ATOMS: atom_id res chain seq x y z
N MET A 1 16.42 -5.42 3.99
CA MET A 1 16.53 -4.55 5.19
C MET A 1 15.57 -3.38 4.98
N GLN A 2 14.31 -3.50 5.44
CA GLN A 2 13.39 -2.35 5.50
C GLN A 2 14.06 -1.24 6.33
N PRO A 3 13.95 0.04 5.95
CA PRO A 3 14.58 1.06 6.76
C PRO A 3 13.93 1.05 8.16
N PRO A 4 14.72 0.93 9.24
CA PRO A 4 14.21 0.92 10.63
C PRO A 4 13.39 2.17 11.00
N LYS A 5 13.43 3.22 10.16
CA LYS A 5 12.69 4.46 10.31
C LYS A 5 11.17 4.29 10.23
N LEU A 6 10.65 3.40 9.37
CA LEU A 6 9.21 3.21 9.21
C LEU A 6 8.59 2.46 10.41
N LEU A 7 9.29 1.46 10.93
CA LEU A 7 8.88 0.73 12.14
C LEU A 7 8.87 1.65 13.36
N LEU A 8 9.87 2.53 13.48
CA LEU A 8 9.93 3.55 14.52
C LEU A 8 8.80 4.59 14.37
N ALA A 9 8.59 5.12 13.17
CA ALA A 9 7.54 6.13 12.93
C ALA A 9 6.13 5.55 13.17
N LEU A 10 5.85 4.34 12.70
CA LEU A 10 4.59 3.65 12.96
C LEU A 10 4.43 3.32 14.44
N SER A 11 5.50 2.92 15.13
CA SER A 11 5.50 2.68 16.58
C SER A 11 5.22 3.98 17.36
N CYS A 12 5.81 5.11 16.95
CA CYS A 12 5.53 6.42 17.54
C CYS A 12 4.09 6.88 17.30
N VAL A 13 3.54 6.67 16.10
CA VAL A 13 2.14 7.01 15.78
C VAL A 13 1.16 6.11 16.53
N ASN A 14 1.46 4.81 16.67
CA ASN A 14 0.65 3.90 17.49
C ASN A 14 0.65 4.33 18.94
N MET A 15 1.83 4.63 19.50
CA MET A 15 1.94 5.19 20.85
C MET A 15 1.16 6.50 21.00
N LEU A 16 1.21 7.40 20.02
CA LEU A 16 0.46 8.67 20.05
C LEU A 16 -1.06 8.46 20.14
N ILE A 17 -1.57 7.39 19.51
CA ILE A 17 -2.98 7.02 19.55
C ILE A 17 -3.35 6.32 20.85
N ASP A 18 -2.46 5.45 21.34
CA ASP A 18 -2.63 4.82 22.66
C ASP A 18 -2.61 5.87 23.80
N LEU A 19 -1.93 7.00 23.58
CA LEU A 19 -1.84 8.14 24.51
C LEU A 19 -3.08 9.07 24.47
N ASP A 20 -3.85 9.12 23.37
CA ASP A 20 -5.08 9.92 23.27
C ASP A 20 -6.29 9.07 22.80
N PRO A 21 -6.94 8.37 23.74
CA PRO A 21 -8.15 7.58 23.47
C PRO A 21 -9.34 8.42 22.98
N HIS A 22 -9.34 9.73 23.24
CA HIS A 22 -10.43 10.62 22.87
C HIS A 22 -10.30 11.19 21.45
N VAL A 23 -9.24 10.84 20.72
CA VAL A 23 -9.07 11.20 19.29
C VAL A 23 -9.04 12.72 19.08
N SER A 24 -8.75 13.49 20.14
CA SER A 24 -8.85 14.96 20.13
C SER A 24 -7.85 15.57 19.17
N TRP A 25 -6.65 14.97 19.08
CA TRP A 25 -5.60 15.36 18.15
C TRP A 25 -6.04 15.30 16.67
N ILE A 26 -6.89 14.35 16.26
CA ILE A 26 -7.36 14.24 14.86
C ILE A 26 -8.24 15.44 14.51
N THR A 27 -9.14 15.82 15.41
CA THR A 27 -9.97 17.01 15.26
C THR A 27 -9.11 18.28 15.21
N PHE A 28 -8.10 18.40 16.06
CA PHE A 28 -7.15 19.53 16.01
C PHE A 28 -6.35 19.58 14.70
N LEU A 29 -5.91 18.43 14.18
CA LEU A 29 -5.21 18.36 12.90
C LEU A 29 -6.12 18.78 11.73
N SER A 30 -7.39 18.35 11.78
CA SER A 30 -8.41 18.73 10.81
C SER A 30 -8.69 20.24 10.86
N MET A 31 -8.90 20.81 12.05
CA MET A 31 -9.17 22.23 12.25
C MET A 31 -8.05 23.15 11.72
N ARG A 32 -6.80 22.67 11.75
CA ARG A 32 -5.64 23.42 11.22
C ARG A 32 -5.35 23.13 9.74
N GLY A 33 -6.13 22.25 9.10
CA GLY A 33 -5.96 21.89 7.70
C GLY A 33 -4.82 20.93 7.41
N TYR A 34 -4.19 20.32 8.42
CA TYR A 34 -3.06 19.41 8.20
C TYR A 34 -3.46 18.14 7.45
N ILE A 35 -4.68 17.62 7.65
CA ILE A 35 -5.18 16.45 6.92
C ILE A 35 -5.33 16.76 5.43
N ARG A 36 -5.89 17.94 5.09
CA ARG A 36 -6.02 18.36 3.69
C ARG A 36 -4.65 18.57 3.04
N ASN A 37 -3.75 19.27 3.70
CA ASN A 37 -2.38 19.46 3.20
C ASN A 37 -1.63 18.12 3.03
N LEU A 38 -1.91 17.12 3.89
CA LEU A 38 -1.34 15.79 3.76
C LEU A 38 -1.88 15.06 2.52
N ILE A 39 -3.18 15.20 2.22
CA ILE A 39 -3.83 14.67 1.01
C ILE A 39 -3.31 15.38 -0.24
N ASP A 40 -3.22 16.71 -0.23
CA ASP A 40 -2.66 17.49 -1.36
C ASP A 40 -1.20 17.10 -1.61
N SER A 41 -0.42 16.93 -0.54
CA SER A 41 0.96 16.45 -0.63
C SER A 41 1.06 14.98 -1.10
N LEU A 42 -0.01 14.20 -1.03
CA LEU A 42 -0.07 12.85 -1.59
C LEU A 42 -0.20 12.93 -3.12
N MET A 43 -1.10 13.77 -3.61
CA MET A 43 -1.26 14.06 -5.03
C MET A 43 0.04 14.61 -5.65
N ASP A 44 0.74 15.52 -4.95
CA ASP A 44 2.05 16.02 -5.38
C ASP A 44 3.12 14.92 -5.49
N SER A 45 2.95 13.81 -4.76
CA SER A 45 3.89 12.69 -4.81
C SER A 45 3.66 11.75 -5.99
N ASP A 46 2.51 11.81 -6.66
CA ASP A 46 2.13 10.91 -7.76
C ASP A 46 3.18 10.89 -8.88
N VAL A 47 3.57 12.08 -9.39
CA VAL A 47 4.58 12.23 -10.44
C VAL A 47 5.93 11.62 -10.03
N LYS A 48 6.33 11.82 -8.77
CA LYS A 48 7.59 11.29 -8.24
C LYS A 48 7.52 9.78 -8.08
N LEU A 49 6.37 9.22 -7.71
CA LEU A 49 6.19 7.78 -7.58
C LEU A 49 6.18 7.09 -8.94
N ILE A 50 5.65 7.74 -9.98
CA ILE A 50 5.74 7.24 -11.36
C ILE A 50 7.21 7.10 -11.78
N SER A 51 8.06 8.11 -11.50
CA SER A 51 9.51 7.99 -11.78
C SER A 51 10.21 6.87 -10.99
N VAL A 52 9.66 6.46 -9.85
CA VAL A 52 10.19 5.32 -9.07
C VAL A 52 9.84 3.97 -9.71
N LEU A 53 8.78 3.90 -10.52
CA LEU A 53 8.38 2.68 -11.22
C LEU A 53 9.18 2.42 -12.51
N GLU A 54 10.02 3.36 -12.94
CA GLU A 54 10.92 3.19 -14.08
C GLU A 54 12.04 2.17 -13.82
N THR A 55 12.63 1.62 -14.88
CA THR A 55 13.60 0.51 -14.78
C THR A 55 14.83 0.83 -13.93
N ALA A 56 15.24 2.09 -13.86
CA ALA A 56 16.36 2.56 -13.03
C ALA A 56 16.00 3.89 -12.32
N PRO A 57 15.46 3.85 -11.08
CA PRO A 57 15.12 5.06 -10.36
C PRO A 57 16.36 5.70 -9.71
N GLU A 58 16.46 7.03 -9.76
CA GLU A 58 17.55 7.78 -9.13
C GLU A 58 17.50 7.71 -7.59
N THR A 59 16.29 7.70 -7.00
CA THR A 59 16.09 7.61 -5.55
C THR A 59 14.80 6.87 -5.17
N LEU A 60 14.84 6.07 -4.10
CA LEU A 60 13.66 5.43 -3.49
C LEU A 60 13.02 6.28 -2.38
N GLY A 61 13.55 7.48 -2.12
CA GLY A 61 13.05 8.39 -1.08
C GLY A 61 11.55 8.67 -1.18
N PRO A 62 11.01 9.00 -2.37
CA PRO A 62 9.57 9.28 -2.54
C PRO A 62 8.68 8.10 -2.13
N LEU A 63 9.12 6.86 -2.36
CA LEU A 63 8.37 5.64 -2.03
C LEU A 63 8.16 5.49 -0.53
N TYR A 64 9.23 5.68 0.26
CA TYR A 64 9.15 5.57 1.72
C TYR A 64 8.37 6.72 2.37
N ILE A 65 8.45 7.92 1.77
CA ILE A 65 7.65 9.07 2.22
C ILE A 65 6.16 8.78 1.98
N TYR A 66 5.81 8.31 0.78
CA TYR A 66 4.44 7.90 0.46
C TYR A 66 3.94 6.82 1.42
N GLU A 67 4.72 5.78 1.66
CA GLU A 67 4.37 4.70 2.60
C GLU A 67 4.08 5.24 4.00
N SER A 68 4.91 6.18 4.49
CA SER A 68 4.72 6.83 5.79
C SER A 68 3.43 7.67 5.84
N LYS A 69 3.13 8.43 4.77
CA LYS A 69 1.89 9.21 4.65
C LYS A 69 0.66 8.32 4.64
N MET A 70 0.68 7.25 3.85
CA MET A 70 -0.41 6.28 3.78
C MET A 70 -0.59 5.52 5.08
N ALA A 71 0.48 5.16 5.77
CA ALA A 71 0.40 4.51 7.08
C ALA A 71 -0.30 5.42 8.11
N LEU A 72 0.01 6.71 8.13
CA LEU A 72 -0.68 7.69 8.97
C LEU A 72 -2.17 7.82 8.59
N LEU A 73 -2.48 7.92 7.30
CA LEU A 73 -3.87 8.00 6.81
C LEU A 73 -4.68 6.74 7.16
N CYS A 74 -4.12 5.54 6.93
CA CYS A 74 -4.72 4.26 7.34
C CYS A 74 -5.00 4.21 8.84
N ARG A 75 -4.09 4.78 9.63
CA ARG A 75 -4.23 4.79 11.07
C ARG A 75 -5.31 5.77 11.55
N ILE A 76 -5.39 6.97 10.96
CA ILE A 76 -6.49 7.92 11.20
C ILE A 76 -7.83 7.27 10.79
N ALA A 77 -7.84 6.58 9.66
CA ALA A 77 -9.00 5.85 9.15
C ALA A 77 -9.42 4.66 10.01
N ALA A 78 -8.56 4.13 10.88
CA ALA A 78 -8.93 3.07 11.84
C ALA A 78 -9.86 3.58 12.96
N THR A 79 -9.99 4.90 13.11
CA THR A 79 -10.97 5.52 14.01
C THR A 79 -12.19 5.97 13.21
N ARG A 80 -13.38 5.86 13.81
CA ARG A 80 -14.62 6.26 13.13
C ARG A 80 -14.64 7.74 12.76
N THR A 81 -14.35 8.63 13.71
CA THR A 81 -14.32 10.08 13.48
C THR A 81 -13.24 10.48 12.48
N GLY A 82 -12.06 9.85 12.52
CA GLY A 82 -11.01 10.09 11.53
C GLY A 82 -11.40 9.63 10.13
N ALA A 83 -12.08 8.49 9.99
CA ALA A 83 -12.60 8.02 8.70
C ALA A 83 -13.67 8.96 8.12
N GLU A 84 -14.58 9.47 8.95
CA GLU A 84 -15.59 10.46 8.53
C GLU A 84 -14.91 11.74 8.00
N LEU A 85 -13.94 12.28 8.76
CA LEU A 85 -13.17 13.45 8.33
C LEU A 85 -12.39 13.20 7.04
N LEU A 86 -11.76 12.04 6.88
CA LEU A 86 -10.99 11.73 5.67
C LEU A 86 -11.88 11.62 4.42
N LEU A 87 -13.12 11.13 4.56
CA LEU A 87 -14.09 11.14 3.48
C LEU A 87 -14.53 12.56 3.13
N GLU A 88 -14.81 13.40 4.12
CA GLU A 88 -15.17 14.81 3.90
C GLU A 88 -14.05 15.61 3.23
N GLN A 89 -12.80 15.29 3.55
CA GLN A 89 -11.62 15.92 2.95
C GLN A 89 -11.24 15.34 1.58
N GLY A 90 -11.98 14.34 1.07
CA GLY A 90 -11.78 13.81 -0.27
C GLY A 90 -10.55 12.91 -0.44
N ALA A 91 -10.11 12.22 0.61
CA ALA A 91 -8.94 11.34 0.53
C ALA A 91 -9.07 10.24 -0.53
N LEU A 92 -10.24 9.62 -0.66
CA LEU A 92 -10.51 8.62 -1.71
C LEU A 92 -10.57 9.25 -3.11
N ALA A 93 -11.08 10.48 -3.23
CA ALA A 93 -11.08 11.20 -4.50
C ALA A 93 -9.64 11.52 -4.96
N CYS A 94 -8.77 11.91 -4.03
CA CYS A 94 -7.34 12.07 -4.31
C CYS A 94 -6.73 10.76 -4.85
N LEU A 95 -6.95 9.63 -4.16
CA LEU A 95 -6.44 8.33 -4.63
C LEU A 95 -6.97 7.96 -6.01
N SER A 96 -8.25 8.23 -6.30
CA SER A 96 -8.86 7.97 -7.61
C SER A 96 -8.27 8.80 -8.75
N SER A 97 -7.64 9.93 -8.43
CA SER A 97 -6.97 10.79 -9.41
C SER A 97 -5.50 10.46 -9.66
N MET A 98 -4.90 9.58 -8.85
CA MET A 98 -3.48 9.23 -8.93
C MET A 98 -3.21 8.25 -10.07
N GLN A 99 -2.31 8.60 -10.99
CA GLN A 99 -2.00 7.79 -12.16
C GLN A 99 -1.00 6.67 -11.87
N VAL A 100 -0.26 6.76 -10.75
CA VAL A 100 0.70 5.71 -10.38
C VAL A 100 0.05 4.34 -10.21
N LEU A 101 -1.22 4.30 -9.81
CA LEU A 101 -1.99 3.07 -9.61
C LEU A 101 -2.40 2.39 -10.94
N ASP A 102 -2.36 3.11 -12.06
CA ASP A 102 -2.63 2.56 -13.38
C ASP A 102 -1.39 1.95 -14.04
N ARG A 103 -0.20 2.19 -13.47
CA ARG A 103 1.09 1.70 -13.98
C ARG A 103 1.42 0.29 -13.49
N HIS A 104 0.46 -0.64 -13.66
CA HIS A 104 0.62 -2.04 -13.26
C HIS A 104 1.73 -2.73 -14.08
N PRO A 105 2.66 -3.46 -13.44
CA PRO A 105 3.69 -4.23 -14.14
C PRO A 105 3.09 -5.48 -14.82
N ASP A 106 3.30 -5.63 -16.13
CA ASP A 106 2.74 -6.73 -16.92
C ASP A 106 2.89 -8.11 -16.26
N ILE A 107 1.77 -8.71 -15.87
CA ILE A 107 1.71 -10.05 -15.25
C ILE A 107 2.17 -11.14 -16.24
N LYS A 108 2.01 -10.88 -17.56
CA LYS A 108 2.27 -11.85 -18.63
C LYS A 108 3.76 -12.03 -18.98
N THR A 109 4.63 -11.11 -18.61
CA THR A 109 6.07 -11.20 -18.94
C THR A 109 6.87 -12.01 -17.91
N LEU A 110 6.25 -12.41 -16.78
CA LEU A 110 6.94 -13.05 -15.65
C LEU A 110 6.79 -14.57 -15.58
N TYR A 111 6.24 -15.21 -16.61
CA TYR A 111 6.29 -16.68 -16.78
C TYR A 111 7.72 -17.19 -17.07
N SER A 112 8.68 -16.32 -17.37
CA SER A 112 10.09 -16.70 -17.37
C SER A 112 10.62 -16.68 -15.93
N VAL A 113 10.59 -17.82 -15.27
CA VAL A 113 11.48 -18.08 -14.14
C VAL A 113 12.85 -18.42 -14.72
N PRO A 114 13.88 -17.55 -14.69
CA PRO A 114 15.23 -18.07 -14.61
C PRO A 114 15.37 -18.69 -13.22
N ALA A 115 15.81 -19.95 -13.18
CA ALA A 115 15.88 -20.84 -12.02
C ALA A 115 16.85 -20.39 -10.89
N GLY A 116 17.06 -19.08 -10.68
CA GLY A 116 18.06 -18.53 -9.76
C GLY A 116 17.54 -17.96 -8.44
N ASN A 117 16.25 -17.65 -8.30
CA ASN A 117 15.77 -16.76 -7.23
C ASN A 117 14.93 -17.42 -6.13
N ILE A 118 15.31 -18.63 -5.69
CA ILE A 118 14.73 -19.25 -4.48
C ILE A 118 14.96 -18.36 -3.25
N ILE A 119 16.04 -17.58 -3.23
CA ILE A 119 16.37 -16.63 -2.15
C ILE A 119 15.35 -15.49 -2.03
N GLN A 120 14.74 -15.07 -3.14
CA GLN A 120 13.78 -13.95 -3.17
C GLN A 120 12.39 -14.36 -2.65
N ILE A 121 12.00 -15.63 -2.87
CA ILE A 121 10.74 -16.20 -2.36
C ILE A 121 10.81 -16.33 -0.83
N LEU A 122 11.94 -16.76 -0.28
CA LEU A 122 12.14 -16.85 1.17
C LEU A 122 12.17 -15.47 1.84
N CYS A 123 12.75 -14.45 1.18
CA CYS A 123 12.74 -13.07 1.68
C CYS A 123 11.32 -12.45 1.69
N SER A 124 10.43 -12.90 0.81
CA SER A 124 9.04 -12.41 0.68
C SER A 124 8.08 -12.99 1.73
N CYS A 125 8.40 -14.17 2.28
CA CYS A 125 7.61 -14.82 3.34
C CYS A 125 7.88 -14.24 4.74
N TRP A 126 8.96 -13.48 4.91
CA TRP A 126 9.40 -12.94 6.20
C TRP A 126 8.63 -11.70 6.69
N TYR A 127 7.59 -11.26 5.98
CA TYR A 127 6.83 -10.04 6.34
C TYR A 127 5.54 -10.31 7.15
N TYR A 128 5.16 -11.55 7.46
CA TYR A 128 3.90 -11.79 8.17
C TYR A 128 3.88 -12.89 9.25
N GLN A 129 4.99 -13.52 9.61
CA GLN A 129 4.97 -14.47 10.73
C GLN A 129 6.29 -14.46 11.50
N THR A 130 6.24 -14.11 12.77
CA THR A 130 7.26 -14.46 13.75
C THR A 130 7.27 -15.99 13.87
N ASP A 131 8.19 -16.66 13.20
CA ASP A 131 8.92 -17.78 13.79
C ASP A 131 10.15 -18.18 12.98
N THR A 132 11.17 -18.57 13.73
CA THR A 132 12.56 -18.84 13.37
C THR A 132 12.77 -19.71 12.14
N LEU A 133 13.57 -19.22 11.16
CA LEU A 133 14.50 -20.01 10.30
C LEU A 133 15.29 -19.06 9.34
N PHE A 134 15.95 -18.03 9.87
CA PHE A 134 16.80 -17.11 9.09
C PHE A 134 18.24 -17.62 8.87
N LEU A 135 18.62 -18.67 9.60
CA LEU A 135 20.03 -18.99 9.86
C LEU A 135 20.58 -20.16 9.03
N LEU A 136 20.14 -20.35 7.78
CA LEU A 136 20.71 -21.41 6.92
C LEU A 136 21.04 -21.00 5.48
N VAL A 137 21.09 -19.71 5.13
CA VAL A 137 21.44 -19.26 3.77
C VAL A 137 22.60 -18.26 3.75
N ILE A 138 23.44 -18.25 4.79
CA ILE A 138 24.74 -17.56 4.75
C ILE A 138 25.84 -18.60 4.95
N SER A 139 26.10 -19.40 3.92
CA SER A 139 27.25 -20.30 3.89
C SER A 139 27.85 -20.44 2.50
N ASP A 140 27.72 -19.42 1.64
CA ASP A 140 28.65 -19.31 0.53
C ASP A 140 29.06 -17.86 0.27
N SER A 141 30.21 -17.54 0.83
CA SER A 141 30.90 -16.26 0.79
C SER A 141 31.84 -16.22 -0.41
N SER A 142 31.38 -15.85 -1.62
CA SER A 142 32.31 -15.53 -2.72
C SER A 142 31.79 -14.75 -3.94
N THR A 143 30.53 -14.30 -4.02
CA THR A 143 30.05 -13.48 -5.16
C THR A 143 29.60 -12.07 -4.74
N ALA A 144 30.57 -11.30 -4.27
CA ALA A 144 30.45 -9.86 -4.03
C ALA A 144 30.57 -9.07 -5.36
N ALA A 145 29.57 -9.18 -6.24
CA ALA A 145 29.45 -8.34 -7.43
C ALA A 145 28.09 -7.64 -7.42
N SER A 146 28.10 -6.37 -6.99
CA SER A 146 27.09 -5.32 -7.28
C SER A 146 25.65 -5.81 -7.47
N MET A 147 25.04 -6.34 -6.40
CA MET A 147 23.58 -6.41 -6.36
C MET A 147 23.07 -5.01 -6.12
N ASP A 148 22.71 -4.33 -7.20
CA ASP A 148 21.94 -3.10 -7.17
C ASP A 148 20.75 -3.30 -6.22
N PHE A 149 20.82 -2.63 -5.07
CA PHE A 149 19.93 -2.77 -3.91
C PHE A 149 18.56 -2.13 -4.19
N TYR A 150 17.96 -2.45 -5.34
CA TYR A 150 16.65 -1.95 -5.73
C TYR A 150 15.65 -3.10 -5.68
N PRO A 151 14.55 -2.95 -4.93
CA PRO A 151 13.43 -3.87 -5.06
C PRO A 151 12.95 -3.86 -6.52
N SER A 152 12.45 -5.00 -6.99
CA SER A 152 11.93 -5.14 -8.35
C SER A 152 10.77 -4.17 -8.59
N ILE A 153 10.52 -3.81 -9.85
CA ILE A 153 9.41 -2.92 -10.24
C ILE A 153 8.09 -3.41 -9.63
N SER A 154 7.85 -4.72 -9.69
CA SER A 154 6.67 -5.34 -9.08
C SER A 154 6.60 -5.15 -7.57
N SER A 155 7.70 -5.31 -6.84
CA SER A 155 7.72 -5.04 -5.40
C SER A 155 7.47 -3.56 -5.08
N ARG A 156 8.00 -2.63 -5.89
CA ARG A 156 7.78 -1.18 -5.72
C ARG A 156 6.33 -0.79 -5.96
N TYR A 157 5.74 -1.28 -7.05
CA TYR A 157 4.33 -1.07 -7.35
C TYR A 157 3.42 -1.57 -6.22
N MET A 158 3.73 -2.76 -5.68
CA MET A 158 2.97 -3.33 -4.57
C MET A 158 3.09 -2.52 -3.27
N GLN A 159 4.26 -1.93 -3.01
CA GLN A 159 4.44 -0.99 -1.89
C GLN A 159 3.59 0.29 -2.04
N ILE A 160 3.16 0.64 -3.26
CA ILE A 160 2.28 1.78 -3.50
C ILE A 160 0.81 1.37 -3.40
N LEU A 161 0.46 0.22 -4.00
CA LEU A 161 -0.92 -0.27 -4.09
C LEU A 161 -1.46 -0.78 -2.75
N PHE A 162 -0.70 -1.60 -2.01
CA PHE A 162 -1.21 -2.21 -0.78
C PHE A 162 -1.64 -1.18 0.28
N PRO A 163 -0.90 -0.09 0.54
CA PRO A 163 -1.37 0.95 1.45
C PRO A 163 -2.68 1.62 1.01
N ALA A 164 -2.89 1.84 -0.29
CA ALA A 164 -4.14 2.42 -0.82
C ALA A 164 -5.33 1.46 -0.63
N LEU A 165 -5.13 0.17 -0.89
CA LEU A 165 -6.16 -0.85 -0.66
C LEU A 165 -6.45 -1.05 0.83
N ASN A 166 -5.42 -1.04 1.68
CA ASN A 166 -5.58 -1.11 3.13
C ASN A 166 -6.32 0.11 3.69
N PHE A 167 -6.10 1.29 3.11
CA PHE A 167 -6.83 2.50 3.44
C PHE A 167 -8.32 2.37 3.14
N CYS A 168 -8.67 1.88 1.94
CA CYS A 168 -10.07 1.62 1.58
C CYS A 168 -10.73 0.62 2.53
N ASP A 169 -10.02 -0.46 2.88
CA ASP A 169 -10.49 -1.45 3.83
C ASP A 169 -10.70 -0.88 5.24
N ALA A 170 -9.77 -0.06 5.72
CA ALA A 170 -9.85 0.61 7.01
C ALA A 170 -11.06 1.55 7.07
N ILE A 171 -11.28 2.36 6.03
CA ILE A 171 -12.44 3.25 5.92
C ILE A 171 -13.75 2.45 5.92
N LEU A 172 -13.86 1.41 5.09
CA LEU A 172 -15.07 0.56 5.02
C LEU A 172 -15.36 -0.11 6.37
N THR A 173 -14.31 -0.57 7.06
CA THR A 173 -14.44 -1.26 8.35
C THR A 173 -14.83 -0.29 9.48
N SER A 174 -14.23 0.90 9.53
CA SER A 174 -14.47 1.88 10.59
C SER A 174 -15.84 2.57 10.51
N LEU A 175 -16.34 2.80 9.30
CA LEU A 175 -17.64 3.44 9.08
C LEU A 175 -18.81 2.44 9.09
N GLY A 176 -18.53 1.17 8.81
CA GLY A 176 -19.51 0.09 8.80
C GLY A 176 -20.54 0.20 7.68
N THR A 177 -21.57 -0.65 7.73
CA THR A 177 -22.60 -0.85 6.68
C THR A 177 -23.61 0.29 6.53
N LYS A 178 -23.47 1.38 7.28
CA LYS A 178 -24.47 2.47 7.28
C LYS A 178 -24.12 3.62 6.34
N ASN A 179 -22.90 3.66 5.82
CA ASN A 179 -22.41 4.80 5.07
C ASN A 179 -22.38 4.52 3.57
N GLN A 180 -23.52 4.73 2.90
CA GLN A 180 -23.62 4.57 1.45
C GLN A 180 -22.65 5.49 0.68
N SER A 181 -22.34 6.68 1.23
CA SER A 181 -21.38 7.61 0.63
C SER A 181 -19.96 7.04 0.63
N CYS A 182 -19.57 6.32 1.69
CA CYS A 182 -18.30 5.61 1.75
C CYS A 182 -18.20 4.55 0.65
N THR A 183 -19.21 3.68 0.56
CA THR A 183 -19.27 2.62 -0.46
C THR A 183 -19.17 3.20 -1.87
N ALA A 184 -19.93 4.27 -2.14
CA ALA A 184 -19.91 4.93 -3.44
C ALA A 184 -18.54 5.51 -3.78
N GLN A 185 -17.84 6.13 -2.83
CA GLN A 185 -16.50 6.67 -3.06
C GLN A 185 -15.44 5.56 -3.26
N VAL A 186 -15.53 4.45 -2.52
CA VAL A 186 -14.62 3.31 -2.72
C VAL A 186 -14.88 2.63 -4.07
N LEU A 187 -16.14 2.45 -4.46
CA LEU A 187 -16.50 1.95 -5.79
C LEU A 187 -16.01 2.90 -6.88
N HIS A 188 -16.16 4.22 -6.70
CA HIS A 188 -15.63 5.21 -7.63
C HIS A 188 -14.11 5.08 -7.79
N PHE A 189 -13.36 4.91 -6.70
CA PHE A 189 -11.92 4.63 -6.75
C PHE A 189 -11.60 3.33 -7.50
N LEU A 190 -12.34 2.24 -7.29
CA LEU A 190 -12.12 1.00 -8.04
C LEU A 190 -12.45 1.16 -9.53
N MET A 191 -13.46 1.96 -9.86
CA MET A 191 -13.86 2.24 -11.24
C MET A 191 -12.90 3.22 -11.94
N SER A 192 -12.25 4.14 -11.23
CA SER A 192 -11.24 5.02 -11.84
C SER A 192 -10.02 4.23 -12.33
N HIS A 193 -9.69 3.12 -11.66
CA HIS A 193 -8.59 2.22 -12.03
C HIS A 193 -9.09 0.91 -12.66
N ASN A 194 -10.19 0.96 -13.43
CA ASN A 194 -10.88 -0.23 -13.93
C ASN A 194 -9.98 -1.16 -14.76
N ASP A 195 -9.08 -0.59 -15.57
CA ASP A 195 -8.17 -1.38 -16.41
C ASP A 195 -7.23 -2.23 -15.57
N THR A 196 -6.63 -1.65 -14.53
CA THR A 196 -5.78 -2.36 -13.56
C THR A 196 -6.57 -3.41 -12.78
N VAL A 197 -7.76 -3.05 -12.29
CA VAL A 197 -8.62 -3.99 -11.56
C VAL A 197 -9.01 -5.18 -12.46
N ASN A 198 -9.40 -4.92 -13.69
CA ASN A 198 -9.70 -5.98 -14.67
C ASN A 198 -8.46 -6.82 -14.96
N LEU A 199 -7.29 -6.22 -15.17
CA LEU A 199 -6.05 -6.94 -15.41
C LEU A 199 -5.76 -7.93 -14.28
N VAL A 200 -5.88 -7.48 -13.02
CA VAL A 200 -5.64 -8.33 -11.85
C VAL A 200 -6.72 -9.41 -11.73
N LEU A 201 -7.99 -9.10 -11.93
CA LEU A 201 -9.08 -10.09 -11.86
C LEU A 201 -8.98 -11.15 -12.97
N HIS A 202 -8.51 -10.77 -14.16
CA HIS A 202 -8.32 -11.69 -15.29
C HIS A 202 -6.94 -12.37 -15.29
N SER A 203 -6.10 -12.12 -14.29
CA SER A 203 -4.76 -12.72 -14.17
C SER A 203 -4.75 -14.20 -13.76
N GLY A 204 -5.93 -14.84 -13.73
CA GLY A 204 -6.13 -16.24 -13.35
C GLY A 204 -5.25 -17.20 -14.16
N SER A 205 -4.22 -17.73 -13.51
CA SER A 205 -3.27 -18.66 -14.09
C SER A 205 -2.79 -19.65 -13.02
N PRO A 206 -2.56 -20.94 -13.36
CA PRO A 206 -2.12 -21.95 -12.41
C PRO A 206 -0.73 -21.68 -11.81
N TYR A 207 0.06 -20.78 -12.40
CA TYR A 207 1.43 -20.44 -11.98
C TYR A 207 1.59 -18.99 -11.48
N ILE A 208 0.57 -18.42 -10.86
CA ILE A 208 0.63 -17.03 -10.35
C ILE A 208 1.60 -16.89 -9.17
N GLN A 209 2.40 -15.81 -9.14
CA GLN A 209 3.30 -15.52 -8.01
C GLN A 209 2.49 -15.07 -6.78
N LEU A 210 3.00 -15.39 -5.58
CA LEU A 210 2.34 -15.08 -4.31
C LEU A 210 1.94 -13.61 -4.15
N ILE A 211 2.74 -12.67 -4.69
CA ILE A 211 2.49 -11.23 -4.56
C ILE A 211 1.22 -10.79 -5.32
N PHE A 212 1.01 -11.31 -6.53
CA PHE A 212 -0.18 -11.03 -7.35
C PHE A 212 -1.41 -11.78 -6.82
N LEU A 213 -1.22 -12.95 -6.19
CA LEU A 213 -2.32 -13.63 -5.50
C LEU A 213 -2.81 -12.84 -4.28
N LYS A 214 -1.89 -12.25 -3.50
CA LYS A 214 -2.24 -11.36 -2.39
C LYS A 214 -2.96 -10.10 -2.87
N GLU A 215 -2.52 -9.52 -3.99
CA GLU A 215 -3.18 -8.39 -4.65
C GLU A 215 -4.63 -8.75 -5.02
N LEU A 216 -4.83 -9.87 -5.72
CA LEU A 216 -6.14 -10.38 -6.10
C LEU A 216 -7.05 -10.63 -4.89
N ALA A 217 -6.52 -11.29 -3.85
CA ALA A 217 -7.25 -11.56 -2.61
C ALA A 217 -7.68 -10.27 -1.91
N ARG A 218 -6.82 -9.24 -1.91
CA ARG A 218 -7.14 -7.95 -1.26
C ARG A 218 -8.18 -7.17 -2.04
N LEU A 219 -8.07 -7.10 -3.37
CA LEU A 219 -9.07 -6.45 -4.22
C LEU A 219 -10.45 -7.11 -4.11
N THR A 220 -10.50 -8.43 -4.22
CA THR A 220 -11.77 -9.18 -4.10
C THR A 220 -12.39 -9.05 -2.70
N CYS A 221 -11.56 -8.95 -1.64
CA CYS A 221 -12.04 -8.66 -0.29
C CYS A 221 -12.69 -7.27 -0.18
N ILE A 222 -12.10 -6.24 -0.80
CA ILE A 222 -12.67 -4.89 -0.79
C ILE A 222 -13.97 -4.85 -1.59
N ILE A 223 -14.00 -5.49 -2.77
CA ILE A 223 -15.21 -5.57 -3.61
C ILE A 223 -16.34 -6.29 -2.86
N SER A 224 -16.05 -7.43 -2.22
CA SER A 224 -17.07 -8.18 -1.47
C SER A 224 -17.58 -7.38 -0.27
N ARG A 225 -16.70 -6.69 0.46
CA ARG A 225 -17.09 -5.83 1.58
C ARG A 225 -17.92 -4.63 1.10
N ALA A 226 -17.52 -3.97 0.02
CA ALA A 226 -18.28 -2.86 -0.57
C ALA A 226 -19.66 -3.31 -1.08
N SER A 227 -19.79 -4.54 -1.59
CA SER A 227 -21.07 -5.10 -2.02
C SER A 227 -22.01 -5.49 -0.88
N GLN A 228 -21.49 -5.69 0.35
CA GLN A 228 -22.26 -6.10 1.52
C GLN A 228 -22.74 -4.93 2.38
N GLN A 229 -22.29 -3.69 2.08
CA GLN A 229 -22.74 -2.47 2.75
C GLN A 229 -24.05 -1.97 2.14
#